data_AF-A0AAV7C2Z0-F1
#
_entry.id   AF-A0AAV7C2Z0-F1
#
_cell.length_a   1.000
_cell.length_b   1.000
_cell.length_c   1.000
_cell.angle_alpha   90.00
_cell.angle_beta   90.00
_cell.angle_gamma   90.00
#
_symmetry.space_group_name_H-M   'P 1'
#
loop_
_entity.id
_entity.type
_entity.pdbx_description
1 polymer ?
#
loop_
_entity_poly.entity_id
_entity_poly.type
_entity_poly.pdbx_seq_one_letter_code
_entity_poly.pdbx_strand_id
1 'polypeptide(L)'
;MVNHRQDYQARSRIFHFFVLHITWDVVLSQLHYIIPEESKHGTFVGRIAQDLGLDIGEINSRMLHMSLEIEKEYFQVNLQNGILFVKETIDRETLCPETPFCIIPLQVIVDKPVQMYRVDIEIEDINDNSPVFSSSVNNLLISEVRPAGSRFRLKQQLIQILEPFYNKL
;
A
#
# COMPACT_ATOMS: atom_id res chain seq x y z
N MET A 1 -14.15 -63.79 -6.39
CA MET A 1 -14.64 -62.95 -5.27
C MET A 1 -13.87 -61.63 -5.31
N VAL A 2 -14.49 -60.56 -5.81
CA VAL A 2 -13.85 -59.25 -5.96
C VAL A 2 -13.88 -58.55 -4.60
N ASN A 3 -12.72 -58.15 -4.09
CA ASN A 3 -12.56 -57.63 -2.74
C ASN A 3 -12.97 -56.15 -2.66
N HIS A 4 -14.27 -55.88 -2.63
CA HIS A 4 -14.88 -54.55 -2.64
C HIS A 4 -14.36 -53.58 -1.56
N ARG A 5 -13.77 -54.09 -0.47
CA ARG A 5 -13.29 -53.29 0.66
C ARG A 5 -11.93 -52.62 0.40
N GLN A 6 -11.05 -53.30 -0.33
CA GLN A 6 -9.73 -52.75 -0.74
C GLN A 6 -9.88 -51.68 -1.82
N ASP A 7 -10.86 -51.86 -2.71
CA ASP A 7 -11.16 -50.94 -3.81
C ASP A 7 -11.73 -49.61 -3.29
N TYR A 8 -12.56 -49.67 -2.23
CA TYR A 8 -13.10 -48.47 -1.57
C TYR A 8 -12.01 -47.65 -0.84
N GLN A 9 -11.07 -48.31 -0.15
CA GLN A 9 -9.95 -47.64 0.51
C GLN A 9 -8.97 -47.02 -0.48
N ALA A 10 -8.67 -47.69 -1.59
CA ALA A 10 -7.81 -47.16 -2.65
C ALA A 10 -8.44 -45.91 -3.31
N ARG A 11 -9.73 -45.98 -3.66
CA ARG A 11 -10.49 -44.85 -4.22
C ARG A 11 -10.57 -43.65 -3.27
N SER A 12 -10.75 -43.89 -1.97
CA SER A 12 -10.80 -42.84 -0.94
C SER A 12 -9.45 -42.12 -0.78
N ARG A 13 -8.33 -42.84 -0.85
CA ARG A 13 -6.98 -42.26 -0.81
C ARG A 13 -6.67 -41.46 -2.07
N ILE A 14 -7.02 -41.97 -3.25
CA ILE A 14 -6.86 -41.26 -4.53
C ILE A 14 -7.68 -39.97 -4.50
N PHE A 15 -8.93 -40.02 -4.03
CA PHE A 15 -9.77 -38.83 -3.88
C PHE A 15 -9.15 -37.81 -2.91
N HIS A 16 -8.59 -38.24 -1.78
CA HIS A 16 -7.87 -37.36 -0.85
C HIS A 16 -6.63 -36.71 -1.49
N PHE A 17 -5.84 -37.46 -2.27
CA PHE A 17 -4.70 -36.90 -3.01
C PHE A 17 -5.14 -35.89 -4.07
N PHE A 18 -6.23 -36.16 -4.79
CA PHE A 18 -6.81 -35.21 -5.75
C PHE A 18 -7.34 -33.94 -5.06
N VAL A 19 -8.03 -34.07 -3.93
CA VAL A 19 -8.53 -32.92 -3.15
C VAL A 19 -7.37 -32.08 -2.61
N LEU A 20 -6.31 -32.71 -2.06
CA LEU A 20 -5.10 -32.01 -1.59
C LEU A 20 -4.37 -31.26 -2.71
N HIS A 21 -4.33 -31.82 -3.93
CA HIS A 21 -3.77 -31.13 -5.10
C HIS A 21 -4.63 -29.94 -5.55
N ILE A 22 -5.96 -30.05 -5.48
CA ILE A 22 -6.87 -28.96 -5.87
C ILE A 22 -6.80 -27.80 -4.86
N THR A 23 -6.49 -28.06 -3.58
CA THR A 23 -6.37 -27.02 -2.56
C THR A 23 -5.02 -26.31 -2.51
N TRP A 24 -4.04 -26.69 -3.33
CA TRP A 24 -2.69 -26.09 -3.27
C TRP A 24 -2.64 -24.67 -3.86
N ASP A 25 -3.50 -24.33 -4.83
CA ASP A 25 -3.30 -23.14 -5.67
C ASP A 25 -4.38 -22.07 -5.56
N VAL A 26 -4.92 -21.79 -4.37
CA VAL A 26 -5.76 -20.59 -4.17
C VAL A 26 -5.30 -19.77 -2.98
N VAL A 27 -4.08 -19.24 -3.07
CA VAL A 27 -3.73 -18.01 -2.36
C VAL A 27 -4.14 -16.86 -3.27
N LEU A 28 -5.31 -16.27 -3.02
CA LEU A 28 -5.66 -14.96 -3.58
C LEU A 28 -4.77 -13.92 -2.89
N SER A 29 -3.58 -13.67 -3.44
CA SER A 29 -2.75 -12.56 -2.98
C SER A 29 -3.41 -11.26 -3.44
N GLN A 30 -3.71 -10.37 -2.50
CA GLN A 30 -4.03 -8.98 -2.82
C GLN A 30 -2.77 -8.32 -3.39
N LEU A 31 -2.90 -7.56 -4.48
CA LEU A 31 -1.75 -6.92 -5.12
C LEU A 31 -1.36 -5.69 -4.29
N HIS A 32 -0.08 -5.60 -3.93
CA HIS A 32 0.47 -4.54 -3.08
C HIS A 32 1.71 -3.93 -3.73
N TYR A 33 1.73 -2.62 -3.89
CA TYR A 33 2.90 -1.86 -4.33
C TYR A 33 3.35 -0.89 -3.26
N ILE A 34 4.64 -0.57 -3.27
CA ILE A 34 5.24 0.40 -2.36
C ILE A 34 5.97 1.43 -3.22
N ILE A 35 5.70 2.70 -2.99
CA ILE A 35 6.42 3.80 -3.63
C ILE A 35 6.74 4.90 -2.62
N PRO A 36 7.87 5.61 -2.78
CA PRO A 36 8.11 6.79 -1.98
C PRO A 36 7.13 7.91 -2.33
N GLU A 37 6.79 8.73 -1.35
CA GLU A 37 6.23 10.05 -1.63
C GLU A 37 7.19 10.93 -2.44
N GLU A 38 6.72 12.10 -2.87
CA GLU A 38 7.47 13.01 -3.76
C GLU A 38 7.91 12.35 -5.09
N SER A 39 7.32 11.19 -5.41
CA SER A 39 7.47 10.52 -6.69
C SER A 39 6.97 11.41 -7.81
N LYS A 40 7.83 11.64 -8.81
CA LYS A 40 7.54 12.53 -9.93
C LYS A 40 6.49 11.93 -10.87
N HIS A 41 5.78 12.79 -11.60
CA HIS A 41 4.93 12.36 -12.72
C HIS A 41 5.72 11.42 -13.65
N GLY A 42 5.11 10.28 -14.00
CA GLY A 42 5.67 9.25 -14.86
C GLY A 42 6.56 8.23 -14.15
N THR A 43 6.72 8.34 -12.82
CA THR A 43 7.43 7.32 -12.03
C THR A 43 6.73 5.98 -12.15
N PHE A 44 7.51 4.94 -12.41
CA PHE A 44 7.03 3.56 -12.52
C PHE A 44 6.58 3.05 -11.15
N VAL A 45 5.38 2.49 -11.09
CA VAL A 45 4.84 1.83 -9.88
C VAL A 45 4.92 0.31 -10.01
N GLY A 46 4.36 -0.24 -11.10
CA GLY A 46 4.24 -1.70 -11.25
C GLY A 46 3.69 -2.15 -12.61
N ARG A 47 3.81 -3.44 -12.89
CA ARG A 47 3.30 -4.06 -14.14
C ARG A 47 1.91 -4.64 -13.91
N ILE A 48 0.95 -3.75 -13.70
CA ILE A 48 -0.39 -4.12 -13.24
C ILE A 48 -1.10 -5.15 -14.13
N ALA A 49 -0.91 -5.10 -15.45
CA ALA A 49 -1.51 -6.10 -16.32
C ALA A 49 -0.91 -7.49 -16.11
N GLN A 50 0.42 -7.58 -16.03
CA GLN A 50 1.12 -8.84 -15.81
C GLN A 50 0.77 -9.43 -14.44
N ASP A 51 0.72 -8.59 -13.41
CA ASP A 51 0.49 -9.04 -12.03
C ASP A 51 -0.97 -9.45 -11.80
N LEU A 52 -1.91 -8.93 -12.59
CA LEU A 52 -3.31 -9.37 -12.64
C LEU A 52 -3.56 -10.51 -13.65
N GLY A 53 -2.54 -10.97 -14.37
CA GLY A 53 -2.66 -12.03 -15.39
C GLY A 53 -3.45 -11.60 -16.64
N LEU A 54 -3.51 -10.30 -16.92
CA LEU A 54 -4.18 -9.73 -18.08
C LEU A 54 -3.20 -9.59 -19.25
N ASP A 55 -3.60 -10.00 -20.45
CA ASP A 55 -2.82 -9.76 -21.66
C ASP A 55 -2.96 -8.31 -22.14
N ILE A 56 -1.91 -7.74 -22.73
CA ILE A 56 -1.89 -6.34 -23.19
C ILE A 56 -2.94 -6.11 -24.30
N GLY A 57 -3.18 -7.11 -25.15
CA GLY A 57 -4.25 -7.04 -26.16
C GLY A 57 -5.65 -7.04 -25.54
N GLU A 58 -5.79 -7.64 -24.36
CA GLU A 58 -7.04 -7.66 -23.61
C GLU A 58 -7.33 -6.33 -22.89
N ILE A 59 -6.31 -5.60 -22.42
CA ILE A 59 -6.48 -4.32 -21.68
C ILE A 59 -7.31 -3.31 -22.49
N ASN A 60 -6.92 -3.07 -23.74
CA ASN A 60 -7.61 -2.09 -24.60
C ASN A 60 -8.98 -2.60 -25.06
N SER A 61 -9.11 -3.89 -25.38
CA SER A 61 -10.35 -4.46 -25.89
C SER A 61 -11.42 -4.65 -24.80
N ARG A 62 -10.99 -4.87 -23.55
CA ARG A 62 -11.84 -5.06 -22.38
C ARG A 62 -12.10 -3.79 -21.56
N MET A 63 -11.67 -2.62 -22.05
CA MET A 63 -11.91 -1.31 -21.44
C MET A 63 -11.41 -1.24 -19.98
N LEU A 64 -10.14 -1.58 -19.78
CA LEU A 64 -9.52 -1.41 -18.47
C LEU A 64 -9.57 0.06 -18.08
N HIS A 65 -10.16 0.33 -16.92
CA HIS A 65 -10.16 1.64 -16.30
C HIS A 65 -9.95 1.50 -14.80
N MET A 66 -9.61 2.61 -14.18
CA MET A 66 -9.36 2.65 -12.76
C MET A 66 -10.39 3.52 -12.08
N SER A 67 -10.77 3.11 -10.88
CA SER A 67 -11.54 3.91 -9.96
C SER A 67 -10.72 4.07 -8.68
N LEU A 68 -10.49 5.32 -8.30
CA LEU A 68 -9.95 5.69 -7.01
C LEU A 68 -11.11 6.14 -6.12
N GLU A 69 -11.05 5.80 -4.84
CA GLU A 69 -12.02 6.28 -3.86
C GLU A 69 -11.81 7.78 -3.53
N ILE A 70 -10.68 8.35 -3.96
CA ILE A 70 -10.28 9.73 -3.75
C ILE A 70 -10.58 10.56 -5.00
N GLU A 71 -11.05 11.80 -4.82
CA GLU A 71 -11.38 12.72 -5.93
C GLU A 71 -10.19 13.03 -6.87
N LYS A 72 -8.96 12.87 -6.36
CA LYS A 72 -7.73 13.19 -7.10
C LYS A 72 -7.06 11.92 -7.64
N GLU A 73 -6.76 11.92 -8.93
CA GLU A 73 -6.14 10.79 -9.63
C GLU A 73 -4.61 10.79 -9.51
N TYR A 74 -4.06 10.17 -8.46
CA TYR A 74 -2.60 10.06 -8.26
C TYR A 74 -1.91 9.05 -9.18
N PHE A 75 -2.67 8.10 -9.72
CA PHE A 75 -2.14 6.99 -10.49
C PHE A 75 -2.83 6.89 -11.85
N GLN A 76 -2.08 6.42 -12.84
CA GLN A 76 -2.59 6.16 -14.17
C GLN A 76 -1.99 4.86 -14.74
N VAL A 77 -2.78 4.12 -15.52
CA VAL A 77 -2.32 2.94 -16.25
C VAL A 77 -2.12 3.31 -17.71
N ASN A 78 -0.96 2.95 -18.25
CA ASN A 78 -0.73 3.03 -19.68
C ASN A 78 -1.34 1.78 -20.34
N LEU A 79 -2.45 1.98 -21.05
CA LEU A 79 -3.19 0.90 -21.70
C LEU A 79 -2.43 0.24 -22.86
N GLN A 80 -1.35 0.84 -23.36
CA GLN A 80 -0.53 0.27 -24.43
C GLN A 80 0.44 -0.80 -23.93
N ASN A 81 0.86 -0.73 -22.66
CA ASN A 81 1.87 -1.64 -22.11
C ASN A 81 1.50 -2.22 -20.74
N GLY A 82 0.35 -1.85 -20.17
CA GLY A 82 -0.16 -2.38 -18.90
C GLY A 82 0.64 -1.98 -17.67
N ILE A 83 1.31 -0.81 -17.72
CA ILE A 83 2.14 -0.29 -16.62
C ILE A 83 1.36 0.76 -15.83
N LEU A 84 1.40 0.64 -14.51
CA LEU A 84 0.93 1.65 -13.57
C LEU A 84 2.04 2.66 -13.30
N PHE A 85 1.72 3.95 -13.40
CA PHE A 85 2.63 5.05 -13.15
C PHE A 85 1.98 6.16 -12.32
N VAL A 86 2.82 6.98 -11.70
CA VAL A 86 2.41 8.16 -10.94
C VAL A 86 1.94 9.25 -11.90
N LYS A 87 0.70 9.69 -11.75
CA LYS A 87 0.12 10.78 -12.55
C LYS A 87 0.35 12.14 -11.90
N GLU A 88 0.29 12.24 -10.59
CA GLU A 88 0.55 13.49 -9.87
C GLU A 88 1.46 13.23 -8.69
N THR A 89 2.29 14.23 -8.34
CA THR A 89 3.15 14.14 -7.16
C THR A 89 2.32 13.88 -5.92
N ILE A 90 2.78 12.94 -5.12
CA ILE A 90 2.14 12.45 -3.91
C ILE A 90 2.83 13.11 -2.73
N ASP A 91 2.05 13.75 -1.88
CA ASP A 91 2.46 14.34 -0.61
C ASP A 91 1.72 13.56 0.49
N ARG A 92 2.46 12.80 1.32
CA ARG A 92 1.89 11.93 2.34
C ARG A 92 1.23 12.75 3.44
N GLU A 93 1.77 13.91 3.80
CA GLU A 93 1.18 14.78 4.83
C GLU A 93 -0.20 15.29 4.42
N THR A 94 -0.41 15.59 3.13
CA THR A 94 -1.71 16.02 2.61
C THR A 94 -2.71 14.85 2.53
N LEU A 95 -2.23 13.64 2.21
CA LEU A 95 -3.09 12.47 2.01
C LEU A 95 -3.44 11.72 3.29
N CYS A 96 -2.46 11.55 4.17
CA CYS A 96 -2.49 10.66 5.33
C CYS A 96 -1.89 11.37 6.57
N PRO A 97 -2.46 12.52 7.01
CA PRO A 97 -1.85 13.36 8.04
C PRO A 97 -1.73 12.67 9.41
N GLU A 98 -2.61 11.72 9.72
CA GLU A 98 -2.75 11.15 11.07
C GLU A 98 -2.33 9.67 11.16
N THR A 99 -1.98 9.03 10.04
CA THR A 99 -1.76 7.58 10.01
C THR A 99 -0.28 7.21 9.86
N PRO A 100 0.21 6.19 10.59
CA PRO A 100 1.59 5.68 10.44
C PRO A 100 1.84 5.00 9.10
N PHE A 101 0.79 4.42 8.53
CA PHE A 101 0.83 3.76 7.24
C PHE A 101 -0.12 4.52 6.32
N CYS A 102 0.39 4.97 5.18
CA CYS A 102 -0.42 5.61 4.16
C CYS A 102 -0.66 4.62 3.04
N ILE A 103 -1.88 4.09 2.94
CA ILE A 103 -2.27 3.10 1.94
C ILE A 103 -3.41 3.68 1.11
N ILE A 104 -3.21 3.75 -0.20
CA ILE A 104 -4.20 4.22 -1.16
C ILE A 104 -4.82 3.00 -1.85
N PRO A 105 -6.10 2.69 -1.60
CA PRO A 105 -6.77 1.60 -2.30
C PRO A 105 -7.14 2.04 -3.72
N LEU A 106 -6.81 1.19 -4.69
CA LEU A 106 -7.10 1.36 -6.10
C LEU A 106 -7.97 0.20 -6.58
N GLN A 107 -9.07 0.51 -7.28
CA GLN A 107 -9.88 -0.50 -7.96
C GLN A 107 -9.57 -0.48 -9.45
N VAL A 108 -9.10 -1.61 -9.97
CA VAL A 108 -8.93 -1.84 -11.40
C VAL A 108 -10.12 -2.61 -11.91
N ILE A 109 -10.84 -2.03 -12.88
CA ILE A 109 -12.06 -2.59 -13.43
C ILE A 109 -11.81 -2.96 -14.89
N VAL A 110 -12.23 -4.16 -15.26
CA VAL A 110 -12.17 -4.70 -16.63
C VAL A 110 -13.59 -5.08 -17.02
N ASP A 111 -14.18 -4.53 -18.09
CA ASP A 111 -15.65 -4.61 -18.31
C ASP A 111 -16.15 -5.86 -19.06
N LYS A 112 -15.31 -6.53 -19.86
CA LYS A 112 -15.75 -7.57 -20.81
C LYS A 112 -15.03 -8.92 -20.61
N PRO A 113 -15.42 -9.77 -19.63
CA PRO A 113 -16.48 -9.60 -18.64
C PRO A 113 -16.05 -8.73 -17.45
N VAL A 114 -17.03 -8.20 -16.69
CA VAL A 114 -16.78 -7.35 -15.53
C VAL A 114 -15.95 -8.09 -14.48
N GLN A 115 -14.75 -7.59 -14.20
CA GLN A 115 -13.85 -8.05 -13.15
C GLN A 115 -13.33 -6.83 -12.39
N MET A 116 -13.22 -6.95 -11.07
CA MET A 116 -12.72 -5.90 -10.19
C MET A 116 -11.57 -6.44 -9.38
N TYR A 117 -10.43 -5.76 -9.46
CA TYR A 117 -9.22 -6.09 -8.72
C TYR A 117 -8.92 -4.96 -7.74
N ARG A 118 -8.72 -5.34 -6.47
CA ARG A 118 -8.25 -4.41 -5.45
C ARG A 118 -6.73 -4.42 -5.41
N VAL A 119 -6.14 -3.26 -5.56
CA VAL A 119 -4.70 -3.03 -5.50
C VAL A 119 -4.44 -2.00 -4.41
N ASP A 120 -3.57 -2.33 -3.47
CA ASP A 120 -3.17 -1.41 -2.42
C ASP A 120 -1.81 -0.80 -2.80
N ILE A 121 -1.68 0.53 -2.67
CA ILE A 121 -0.43 1.25 -2.91
C ILE A 121 -0.04 1.92 -1.60
N GLU A 122 1.04 1.45 -1.00
CA GLU A 122 1.65 2.03 0.19
C GLU A 122 2.60 3.15 -0.20
N ILE A 123 2.43 4.30 0.45
CA ILE A 123 3.27 5.47 0.31
C ILE A 123 4.30 5.46 1.43
N GLU A 124 5.56 5.27 1.06
CA GLU A 124 6.71 5.40 1.96
C GLU A 124 7.01 6.87 2.24
N ASP A 125 7.06 7.18 3.52
CA ASP A 125 7.45 8.48 4.06
C ASP A 125 8.92 8.77 3.73
N ILE A 126 9.16 9.98 3.21
CA ILE A 126 10.48 10.57 3.02
C ILE A 126 10.60 11.72 4.03
N ASN A 127 11.77 11.84 4.65
CA ASN A 127 12.07 12.98 5.51
C ASN A 127 12.38 14.25 4.70
N ASP A 128 11.38 14.76 3.98
CA ASP A 128 11.42 15.98 3.16
C ASP A 128 10.99 17.24 3.94
N ASN A 129 10.22 17.03 5.01
CA ASN A 129 9.85 18.05 5.96
C ASN A 129 10.97 18.28 6.98
N SER A 130 11.12 19.52 7.45
CA SER A 130 12.06 19.86 8.53
C SER A 130 11.28 20.34 9.74
N PRO A 131 11.69 19.97 10.95
CA PRO A 131 10.84 20.17 12.09
C PRO A 131 10.84 21.66 12.50
N VAL A 132 9.66 22.25 12.72
CA VAL A 132 9.49 23.70 12.92
C VAL A 132 9.05 24.03 14.35
N PHE A 133 9.70 25.03 14.95
CA PHE A 133 9.30 25.54 16.26
C PHE A 133 8.15 26.54 16.14
N SER A 134 7.19 26.45 17.06
CA SER A 134 6.08 27.42 17.18
C SER A 134 6.55 28.87 17.41
N SER A 135 7.77 29.05 17.91
CA SER A 135 8.42 30.35 18.07
C SER A 135 9.86 30.28 17.58
N SER A 136 10.27 31.26 16.78
CA SER A 136 11.67 31.42 16.34
C SER A 136 12.61 31.82 17.48
N VAL A 137 12.07 32.37 18.57
CA VAL A 137 12.84 32.78 19.75
C VAL A 137 12.16 32.26 21.01
N ASN A 138 12.92 31.59 21.88
CA ASN A 138 12.45 31.11 23.17
C ASN A 138 13.27 31.77 24.29
N ASN A 139 12.68 32.76 24.96
CA ASN A 139 13.29 33.43 26.11
C ASN A 139 13.00 32.64 27.38
N LEU A 140 14.06 32.27 28.12
CA LEU A 140 13.95 31.57 29.40
C LEU A 140 14.48 32.46 30.52
N LEU A 141 13.67 32.66 31.55
CA LEU A 141 14.08 33.33 32.78
C LEU A 141 14.41 32.28 33.83
N ILE A 142 15.67 32.23 34.25
CA ILE A 142 16.19 31.23 35.18
C ILE A 142 16.67 31.94 36.44
N SER A 143 16.19 31.49 37.60
CA SER A 143 16.64 31.99 38.89
C SER A 143 18.06 31.52 39.20
N GLU A 144 18.92 32.43 39.66
CA GLU A 144 20.32 32.14 40.02
C GLU A 144 20.47 31.13 41.17
N VAL A 145 19.47 31.02 42.04
CA VAL A 145 19.47 30.06 43.16
C VAL A 145 19.05 28.64 42.74
N ARG A 146 18.88 28.39 41.44
CA ARG A 146 18.52 27.06 40.92
C ARG A 146 19.63 26.06 41.21
N PRO A 147 19.31 24.88 41.78
CA PRO A 147 20.29 23.83 41.99
C PRO A 147 20.77 23.24 40.66
N ALA A 148 22.02 22.77 40.65
CA ALA A 148 22.58 22.02 39.53
C ALA A 148 21.72 20.78 39.21
N GLY A 149 21.56 20.46 37.92
CA GLY A 149 20.67 19.37 37.46
C GLY A 149 19.20 19.77 37.26
N SER A 150 18.84 21.04 37.52
CA SER A 150 17.53 21.60 37.18
C SER A 150 17.19 21.41 35.70
N ARG A 151 15.99 20.91 35.39
CA ARG A 151 15.47 20.75 34.02
C ARG A 151 14.45 21.85 33.68
N PHE A 152 14.41 22.25 32.41
CA PHE A 152 13.48 23.25 31.88
C PHE A 152 12.86 22.70 30.60
N ARG A 153 11.52 22.69 30.53
CA ARG A 153 10.82 22.27 29.32
C ARG A 153 10.87 23.43 28.31
N LEU A 154 11.37 23.14 27.12
CA LEU A 154 11.25 24.04 25.98
C LEU A 154 9.86 23.86 25.35
N LYS A 155 9.35 24.88 24.66
CA LYS A 155 8.17 24.71 23.82
C LYS A 155 8.49 23.69 22.74
N GLN A 156 7.63 22.68 22.63
CA GLN A 156 7.84 21.52 21.78
C GLN A 156 7.80 21.91 20.30
N GLN A 157 8.54 21.15 19.51
CA GLN A 157 8.53 21.17 18.06
C GLN A 157 7.34 20.36 17.57
N LEU A 158 6.60 20.85 16.57
CA LEU A 158 5.71 19.97 15.81
C LEU A 158 6.58 19.27 14.76
N ILE A 159 6.64 17.94 14.85
CA ILE A 159 7.26 17.10 13.83
C ILE A 159 6.09 16.55 13.00
N GLN A 160 6.01 16.89 11.72
CA GLN A 160 5.03 16.27 10.79
C GLN A 160 5.38 14.81 10.44
N ILE A 161 6.56 14.33 10.88
CA ILE A 161 7.28 13.18 10.30
C ILE A 161 7.41 11.99 11.27
N LEU A 162 7.07 12.11 12.57
CA LEU A 162 7.43 11.06 13.55
C LEU A 162 6.41 10.78 14.66
N GLU A 163 5.30 11.50 14.76
CA GLU A 163 4.28 11.17 15.77
C GLU A 163 3.71 9.73 15.64
N PRO A 164 3.54 9.14 14.44
CA PRO A 164 3.03 7.77 14.36
C PRO A 164 4.03 6.70 14.83
N PHE A 165 5.34 6.94 14.71
CA PHE A 165 6.38 5.99 15.12
C PHE A 165 6.71 6.06 16.62
N TYR A 166 6.66 7.25 17.23
CA TYR A 166 7.05 7.43 18.63
C TYR A 166 6.01 6.89 19.63
N ASN A 167 4.73 6.79 19.25
CA ASN A 167 3.65 6.30 20.11
C ASN A 167 3.43 4.78 20.08
N LYS A 168 4.35 4.01 19.47
CA LYS A 168 4.24 2.54 19.34
C LYS A 168 5.44 1.76 19.91
N LEU A 169 6.28 2.40 20.71
CA LEU A 169 7.36 1.78 21.51
C LEU A 169 7.09 1.95 23.02
#